data_AF-A0A7J5PVP9-F1
#
_entry.id   AF-A0A7J5PVP9-F1
#
_cell.length_a   1.000
_cell.length_b   1.000
_cell.length_c   1.000
_cell.angle_alpha   90.00
_cell.angle_beta   90.00
_cell.angle_gamma   90.00
#
_symmetry.space_group_name_H-M   'P 1'
#
loop_
_entity.id
_entity.type
_entity.pdbx_description
1 polymer ?
#
loop_
_entity_poly.entity_id
_entity_poly.type
_entity_poly.pdbx_seq_one_letter_code
_entity_poly.pdbx_strand_id
1 'polypeptide(L)'
;MNNDILLSTKFKSIGEDATVSMPSQIKALFGMNPQIDVRLIDYDYIGDAKDDDYTSFAEKLYKANPNAHYILVTHSNELKDSLLVRKTFHFDLTGFYFSEEIQTWSVPISNNTIVFLGVIEIETFEDLKTAIRFLFSGIYDSQNFLIQHGSTFVKSEIVNLLERALLPIKNRYGENQDVIISMASVCQHKKDIMVLYPYGGTDFGSFMLFVV
;
A
#
# COMPACT_ATOMS: atom_id res chain seq x y z
N MET A 1 17.98 24.22 41.54
CA MET A 1 18.04 22.79 41.20
C MET A 1 16.62 22.32 40.91
N ASN A 2 16.33 22.12 39.63
CA ASN A 2 15.59 20.98 39.05
C ASN A 2 14.36 20.41 39.76
N ASN A 3 13.18 20.58 39.16
CA ASN A 3 12.50 19.63 38.25
C ASN A 3 11.02 20.05 38.15
N ASP A 4 10.61 20.55 36.99
CA ASP A 4 9.95 19.82 35.90
C ASP A 4 8.42 19.89 35.97
N ILE A 5 7.90 20.76 35.10
CA ILE A 5 6.88 20.49 34.08
C ILE A 5 5.70 19.62 34.53
N LEU A 6 4.54 20.27 34.64
CA LEU A 6 3.26 19.63 34.29
C LEU A 6 2.28 20.70 33.80
N LEU A 7 2.33 20.96 32.49
CA LEU A 7 1.30 21.69 31.77
C LEU A 7 0.91 20.88 30.54
N SER A 8 -0.36 20.44 30.55
CA SER A 8 -1.20 20.17 29.38
C SER A 8 -0.75 18.99 28.49
N THR A 9 -1.58 18.10 27.99
CA THR A 9 -3.03 17.93 27.90
C THR A 9 -3.15 16.48 27.42
N LYS A 10 -4.03 15.69 28.03
CA LYS A 10 -4.31 14.30 27.63
C LYS A 10 -4.28 14.16 26.10
N PHE A 11 -3.25 13.49 25.58
CA PHE A 11 -3.33 12.88 24.26
C PHE A 11 -4.49 11.90 24.31
N LYS A 12 -5.56 12.18 23.55
CA LYS A 12 -6.58 11.17 23.28
C LYS A 12 -5.84 10.01 22.62
N SER A 13 -5.91 8.87 23.29
CA SER A 13 -5.38 7.61 22.82
C SER A 13 -5.82 7.38 21.38
N ILE A 14 -4.86 6.96 20.56
CA ILE A 14 -5.06 6.28 19.27
C ILE A 14 -6.32 5.43 19.40
N GLY A 15 -7.29 5.67 18.52
CA GLY A 15 -8.63 5.11 18.60
C GLY A 15 -8.59 3.60 18.86
N GLU A 16 -9.57 3.15 19.63
CA GLU A 16 -9.93 1.74 19.77
C GLU A 16 -10.40 1.22 18.41
N ASP A 17 -9.45 0.93 17.54
CA ASP A 17 -9.54 -0.04 16.46
C ASP A 17 -8.12 -0.50 16.23
N ALA A 18 -7.81 -1.73 16.64
CA ALA A 18 -6.59 -2.40 16.23
C ALA A 18 -6.74 -2.82 14.76
N THR A 19 -7.01 -1.86 13.86
CA THR A 19 -6.77 -2.04 12.44
C THR A 19 -5.28 -2.27 12.28
N VAL A 20 -4.91 -3.19 11.38
CA VAL A 20 -3.51 -3.52 11.15
C VAL A 20 -2.83 -2.30 10.57
N SER A 21 -2.15 -1.57 11.43
CA SER A 21 -1.34 -0.43 11.06
C SER A 21 -0.05 -0.89 10.39
N MET A 22 0.56 -0.05 9.58
CA MET A 22 1.87 -0.36 9.01
C MET A 22 2.95 -0.78 10.00
N PRO A 23 3.07 -0.18 11.20
CA PRO A 23 3.96 -0.69 12.23
C PRO A 23 3.76 -2.18 12.54
N SER A 24 2.52 -2.68 12.47
CA SER A 24 2.20 -4.09 12.68
C SER A 24 2.63 -4.96 11.50
N GLN A 25 2.45 -4.49 10.25
CA GLN A 25 2.97 -5.16 9.04
C GLN A 25 4.50 -5.27 9.06
N ILE A 26 5.18 -4.17 9.37
CA ILE A 26 6.65 -4.10 9.49
C ILE A 26 7.15 -5.05 10.57
N LYS A 27 6.50 -5.06 11.74
CA LYS A 27 6.87 -5.97 12.84
C LYS A 27 6.68 -7.44 12.43
N ALA A 28 5.59 -7.78 11.75
CA ALA A 28 5.36 -9.13 11.25
C ALA A 28 6.43 -9.53 10.23
N LEU A 29 6.80 -8.61 9.34
CA LEU A 29 7.84 -8.81 8.33
C LEU A 29 9.22 -9.07 8.96
N PHE A 30 9.65 -8.26 9.93
CA PHE A 30 10.91 -8.50 10.67
C PHE A 30 10.86 -9.79 11.50
N GLY A 31 9.70 -10.15 12.03
CA GLY A 31 9.52 -11.42 12.73
C GLY A 31 9.74 -12.64 11.83
N MET A 32 9.37 -12.53 10.55
CA MET A 32 9.56 -13.60 9.56
C MET A 32 10.94 -13.58 8.89
N ASN A 33 11.45 -12.40 8.55
CA ASN A 33 12.77 -12.20 7.99
C ASN A 33 13.51 -11.07 8.73
N PRO A 34 14.28 -11.39 9.80
CA PRO A 34 15.02 -10.40 10.56
C PRO A 34 16.12 -9.67 9.78
N GLN A 35 16.49 -10.16 8.60
CA GLN A 35 17.55 -9.62 7.75
C GLN A 35 17.01 -8.82 6.56
N ILE A 36 15.69 -8.60 6.49
CA ILE A 36 15.10 -7.83 5.39
C ILE A 36 15.66 -6.40 5.36
N ASP A 37 16.06 -5.95 4.18
CA ASP A 37 16.56 -4.59 3.98
C ASP A 37 15.38 -3.65 3.80
N VAL A 38 15.32 -2.61 4.64
CA VAL A 38 14.28 -1.59 4.60
C VAL A 38 14.94 -0.25 4.35
N ARG A 39 14.68 0.34 3.19
CA ARG A 39 15.22 1.64 2.80
C ARG A 39 14.13 2.69 2.87
N LEU A 40 14.41 3.78 3.55
CA LEU A 40 13.51 4.93 3.59
C LEU A 40 13.90 5.89 2.45
N ILE A 41 12.93 6.24 1.62
CA ILE A 41 13.07 7.27 0.61
C ILE A 41 12.21 8.44 1.05
N ASP A 42 12.88 9.43 1.63
CA ASP A 42 12.22 10.57 2.24
C ASP A 42 11.72 11.56 1.18
N TYR A 43 10.54 12.09 1.46
CA TYR A 43 9.91 13.15 0.72
C TYR A 43 10.36 14.45 1.41
N ASP A 44 11.43 15.05 0.88
CA ASP A 44 12.13 16.20 1.49
C ASP A 44 11.34 17.51 1.26
N TYR A 45 10.21 17.66 1.94
CA TYR A 45 9.37 18.86 1.90
C TYR A 45 8.61 19.04 3.22
N ILE A 46 8.12 20.26 3.47
CA ILE A 46 7.37 20.60 4.69
C ILE A 46 6.07 21.30 4.25
N GLY A 47 4.91 20.73 4.61
CA GLY A 47 3.58 21.27 4.28
C GLY A 47 2.84 20.42 3.25
N ASP A 48 1.91 21.01 2.47
CA ASP A 48 1.14 20.28 1.45
C ASP A 48 1.98 19.96 0.21
N ALA A 49 1.88 18.71 -0.27
CA ALA A 49 2.68 18.26 -1.42
C ALA A 49 2.17 18.86 -2.71
N LYS A 50 3.08 19.39 -3.53
CA LYS A 50 2.81 19.95 -4.85
C LYS A 50 3.27 19.00 -5.95
N ASP A 51 2.83 19.27 -7.17
CA ASP A 51 3.21 18.49 -8.36
C ASP A 51 4.74 18.39 -8.56
N ASP A 52 5.48 19.45 -8.23
CA ASP A 52 6.96 19.44 -8.30
C ASP A 52 7.58 18.46 -7.30
N ASP A 53 6.96 18.27 -6.13
CA ASP A 53 7.44 17.36 -5.11
C ASP A 53 7.18 15.90 -5.53
N TYR A 54 5.99 15.60 -6.08
CA TYR A 54 5.68 14.28 -6.64
C TYR A 54 6.62 13.94 -7.80
N THR A 55 6.96 14.93 -8.61
CA THR A 55 7.92 14.79 -9.73
C THR A 55 9.32 14.49 -9.21
N SER A 56 9.83 15.28 -8.26
CA SER A 56 11.13 15.05 -7.61
C SER A 56 11.21 13.64 -7.01
N PHE A 57 10.13 13.19 -6.40
CA PHE A 57 10.06 11.86 -5.82
C PHE A 57 10.08 10.75 -6.88
N ALA A 58 9.27 10.86 -7.93
CA ALA A 58 9.30 9.95 -9.07
C ALA A 58 10.69 9.87 -9.70
N GLU A 59 11.39 10.99 -9.83
CA GLU A 59 12.76 11.01 -10.33
C GLU A 59 13.74 10.26 -9.42
N LYS A 60 13.63 10.40 -8.09
CA LYS A 60 14.49 9.66 -7.14
C LYS A 60 14.27 8.15 -7.30
N LEU A 61 13.02 7.71 -7.38
CA LEU A 61 12.68 6.29 -7.61
C LEU A 61 13.20 5.79 -8.96
N TYR A 62 12.94 6.54 -10.02
CA TYR A 62 13.37 6.19 -11.36
C TYR A 62 14.91 6.12 -11.47
N LYS A 63 15.63 7.08 -10.88
CA LYS A 63 17.11 7.06 -10.86
C LYS A 63 17.67 5.92 -10.03
N ALA A 64 17.00 5.54 -8.94
CA ALA A 64 17.42 4.41 -8.11
C ALA A 64 17.33 3.09 -8.90
N ASN A 65 16.31 2.92 -9.75
CA ASN A 65 16.15 1.74 -10.60
C ASN A 65 15.51 2.09 -11.97
N PRO A 66 16.30 2.51 -12.98
CA PRO A 66 15.78 3.04 -14.25
C PRO A 66 15.03 2.04 -15.13
N ASN A 67 15.29 0.74 -14.94
CA ASN A 67 14.71 -0.35 -15.71
C ASN A 67 13.67 -1.15 -14.91
N ALA A 68 13.23 -0.62 -13.77
CA ALA A 68 12.25 -1.32 -12.96
C ALA A 68 10.85 -1.14 -13.54
N HIS A 69 10.10 -2.24 -13.49
CA HIS A 69 8.67 -2.24 -13.77
C HIS A 69 7.92 -2.06 -12.46
N TYR A 70 6.91 -1.20 -12.48
CA TYR A 70 6.08 -0.92 -11.31
C TYR A 70 4.63 -1.34 -11.57
N ILE A 71 3.99 -1.84 -10.53
CA ILE A 71 2.56 -2.12 -10.49
C ILE A 71 1.98 -1.42 -9.28
N LEU A 72 0.98 -0.57 -9.52
CA LEU A 72 0.15 -0.03 -8.45
C LEU A 72 -0.87 -1.10 -8.04
N VAL A 73 -0.90 -1.41 -6.75
CA VAL A 73 -1.82 -2.38 -6.15
C VAL A 73 -2.80 -1.65 -5.23
N THR A 74 -4.08 -1.97 -5.39
CA THR A 74 -5.17 -1.50 -4.53
C THR A 74 -6.13 -2.65 -4.21
N HIS A 75 -6.91 -2.52 -3.15
CA HIS A 75 -7.99 -3.45 -2.84
C HIS A 75 -9.17 -2.75 -2.17
N SER A 76 -10.34 -3.38 -2.26
CA SER A 76 -11.53 -2.93 -1.53
C SER A 76 -11.53 -3.45 -0.10
N ASN A 77 -12.37 -2.86 0.74
CA ASN A 77 -12.83 -3.53 1.95
C ASN A 77 -13.64 -4.79 1.61
N GLU A 78 -13.93 -5.60 2.63
CA GLU A 78 -14.83 -6.74 2.49
C GLU A 78 -16.24 -6.29 2.11
N LEU A 79 -16.80 -6.87 1.05
CA LEU A 79 -18.12 -6.59 0.53
C LEU A 79 -18.97 -7.85 0.51
N LYS A 80 -20.29 -7.70 0.69
CA LYS A 80 -21.22 -8.82 0.52
C LYS A 80 -21.22 -9.28 -0.93
N ASP A 81 -21.03 -10.57 -1.13
CA ASP A 81 -21.02 -11.16 -2.46
C ASP A 81 -22.42 -11.09 -3.08
N SER A 82 -22.53 -10.36 -4.18
CA SER A 82 -23.73 -10.33 -5.00
C SER A 82 -23.38 -10.04 -6.45
N LEU A 83 -24.23 -10.50 -7.36
CA LEU A 83 -24.07 -10.23 -8.79
C LEU A 83 -24.07 -8.72 -9.08
N LEU A 84 -24.85 -7.94 -8.34
CA LEU A 84 -24.91 -6.48 -8.51
C LEU A 84 -23.56 -5.85 -8.16
N VAL A 85 -23.03 -6.16 -6.97
CA VAL A 85 -21.72 -5.65 -6.50
C VAL A 85 -20.61 -6.01 -7.50
N ARG A 86 -20.55 -7.26 -7.97
CA ARG A 86 -19.56 -7.69 -8.97
C ARG A 86 -19.64 -6.95 -10.31
N LYS A 87 -20.82 -6.45 -10.68
CA LYS A 87 -21.03 -5.73 -11.95
C LYS A 87 -20.83 -4.23 -11.83
N THR A 88 -21.06 -3.65 -10.67
CA THR A 88 -21.06 -2.19 -10.47
C THR A 88 -19.82 -1.67 -9.77
N PHE A 89 -19.04 -2.55 -9.14
CA PHE A 89 -17.83 -2.16 -8.43
C PHE A 89 -16.78 -1.57 -9.39
N HIS A 90 -16.20 -0.45 -8.98
CA HIS A 90 -15.07 0.19 -9.61
C HIS A 90 -14.26 0.89 -8.52
N PHE A 91 -12.94 0.93 -8.69
CA PHE A 91 -12.08 1.74 -7.83
C PHE A 91 -12.26 3.21 -8.18
N ASP A 92 -12.31 4.06 -7.16
CA ASP A 92 -12.35 5.51 -7.36
C ASP A 92 -10.93 6.00 -7.69
N LEU A 93 -10.70 6.21 -8.97
CA LEU A 93 -9.47 6.81 -9.51
C LEU A 93 -9.74 8.23 -10.03
N THR A 94 -10.82 8.87 -9.57
CA THR A 94 -11.22 10.19 -10.06
C THR A 94 -10.10 11.20 -9.84
N GLY A 95 -9.69 11.88 -10.92
CA GLY A 95 -8.59 12.84 -10.90
C GLY A 95 -7.20 12.23 -11.09
N PHE A 96 -7.08 10.90 -11.22
CA PHE A 96 -5.85 10.19 -11.55
C PHE A 96 -5.96 9.55 -12.92
N TYR A 97 -5.03 9.89 -13.81
CA TYR A 97 -5.03 9.41 -15.19
C TYR A 97 -3.82 8.52 -15.41
N PHE A 98 -4.09 7.27 -15.73
CA PHE A 98 -3.09 6.27 -16.09
C PHE A 98 -3.25 5.91 -17.57
N SER A 99 -2.14 5.58 -18.21
CA SER A 99 -2.12 5.10 -19.59
C SER A 99 -2.83 3.75 -19.73
N GLU A 100 -2.70 2.89 -18.73
CA GLU A 100 -3.32 1.57 -18.66
C GLU A 100 -4.57 1.57 -17.77
N GLU A 101 -5.56 0.75 -18.15
CA GLU A 101 -6.77 0.56 -17.35
C GLU A 101 -6.50 -0.34 -16.14
N ILE A 102 -7.23 -0.08 -15.05
CA ILE A 102 -7.16 -0.91 -13.85
C ILE A 102 -7.74 -2.31 -14.12
N GLN A 103 -6.90 -3.31 -13.93
CA GLN A 103 -7.31 -4.70 -13.99
C GLN A 103 -7.89 -5.10 -12.64
N THR A 104 -9.19 -5.41 -12.62
CA THR A 104 -9.93 -5.72 -11.39
C THR A 104 -10.45 -7.15 -11.40
N TRP A 105 -10.31 -7.85 -10.28
CA TRP A 105 -10.95 -9.14 -10.04
C TRP A 105 -11.37 -9.27 -8.58
N SER A 106 -12.26 -10.21 -8.30
CA SER A 106 -12.79 -10.45 -6.95
C SER A 106 -12.27 -11.76 -6.38
N VAL A 107 -11.92 -11.75 -5.10
CA VAL A 107 -11.44 -12.90 -4.34
C VAL A 107 -12.44 -13.20 -3.21
N PRO A 108 -12.94 -14.45 -3.07
CA PRO A 108 -13.78 -14.81 -1.95
C PRO A 108 -12.99 -14.83 -0.65
N ILE A 109 -13.51 -14.14 0.38
CA ILE A 109 -12.91 -14.08 1.72
C ILE A 109 -13.64 -14.99 2.70
N SER A 110 -14.96 -15.09 2.55
CA SER A 110 -15.80 -16.02 3.27
C SER A 110 -16.90 -16.56 2.34
N ASN A 111 -17.81 -17.38 2.87
CA ASN A 111 -18.91 -17.96 2.09
C ASN A 111 -19.77 -16.92 1.38
N ASN A 112 -19.91 -15.72 1.95
CA ASN A 112 -20.85 -14.69 1.45
C ASN A 112 -20.18 -13.33 1.23
N THR A 113 -18.84 -13.27 1.22
CA THR A 113 -18.11 -12.01 1.09
C THR A 113 -16.92 -12.12 0.15
N ILE A 114 -16.63 -11.00 -0.49
CA ILE A 114 -15.56 -10.85 -1.46
C ILE A 114 -14.76 -9.58 -1.17
N VAL A 115 -13.53 -9.56 -1.65
CA VAL A 115 -12.71 -8.36 -1.81
C VAL A 115 -12.38 -8.21 -3.28
N PHE A 116 -12.38 -6.99 -3.79
CA PHE A 116 -11.83 -6.69 -5.10
C PHE A 116 -10.36 -6.34 -4.97
N LEU A 117 -9.54 -6.95 -5.82
CA LEU A 117 -8.16 -6.57 -6.05
C LEU A 117 -8.09 -5.78 -7.35
N GLY A 118 -7.30 -4.72 -7.34
CA GLY A 118 -7.05 -3.87 -8.49
C GLY A 118 -5.56 -3.69 -8.72
N VAL A 119 -5.12 -3.83 -9.97
CA VAL A 119 -3.73 -3.55 -10.35
C VAL A 119 -3.67 -2.67 -11.60
N ILE A 120 -2.72 -1.74 -11.60
CA ILE A 120 -2.41 -0.88 -12.75
C ILE A 120 -0.92 -1.02 -13.05
N GLU A 121 -0.59 -1.37 -14.29
CA GLU A 121 0.79 -1.38 -14.77
C GLU A 121 1.26 0.05 -15.04
N ILE A 122 2.46 0.39 -14.57
CA ILE A 122 3.02 1.73 -14.69
C ILE A 122 4.01 1.73 -15.86
N GLU A 123 3.55 2.20 -17.01
CA GLU A 123 4.30 2.15 -18.27
C GLU A 123 5.16 3.40 -18.51
N THR A 124 4.70 4.56 -18.03
CA THR A 124 5.38 5.84 -18.27
C THR A 124 5.84 6.51 -16.97
N PHE A 125 6.77 7.45 -17.10
CA PHE A 125 7.17 8.30 -15.98
C PHE A 125 6.00 9.16 -15.46
N GLU A 126 5.09 9.57 -16.33
CA GLU A 126 3.86 10.27 -15.93
C GLU A 126 2.93 9.36 -15.11
N ASP A 127 2.79 8.09 -15.50
CA ASP A 127 2.04 7.10 -14.71
C ASP A 127 2.67 6.92 -13.32
N LEU A 128 4.01 6.89 -13.23
CA LEU A 128 4.71 6.76 -11.96
C LEU A 128 4.42 7.96 -11.05
N LYS A 129 4.48 9.19 -11.58
CA LYS A 129 4.10 10.40 -10.84
C LYS A 129 2.64 10.34 -10.37
N THR A 130 1.73 9.94 -11.26
CA THR A 130 0.30 9.79 -10.92
C THR A 130 0.10 8.74 -9.82
N ALA A 131 0.82 7.62 -9.87
CA ALA A 131 0.75 6.58 -8.85
C ALA A 131 1.26 7.07 -7.49
N ILE A 132 2.40 7.76 -7.47
CA ILE A 132 2.94 8.37 -6.24
C ILE A 132 1.92 9.36 -5.65
N ARG A 133 1.36 10.23 -6.50
CA ARG A 133 0.34 11.19 -6.06
C ARG A 133 -0.90 10.48 -5.52
N PHE A 134 -1.37 9.41 -6.19
CA PHE A 134 -2.49 8.60 -5.74
C PHE A 134 -2.21 8.00 -4.35
N LEU A 135 -1.03 7.43 -4.15
CA LEU A 135 -0.62 6.80 -2.90
C LEU A 135 -0.57 7.77 -1.72
N PHE A 136 -0.13 9.02 -1.94
CA PHE A 136 -0.07 10.06 -0.91
C PHE A 136 -1.29 10.98 -0.85
N SER A 137 -2.22 10.89 -1.82
CA SER A 137 -3.51 11.58 -1.74
C SER A 137 -4.47 10.95 -0.71
N GLY A 138 -4.10 9.76 -0.22
CA GLY A 138 -4.89 8.98 0.72
C GLY A 138 -4.65 9.34 2.19
N ILE A 139 -5.31 8.57 3.04
CA ILE A 139 -5.16 8.57 4.50
C ILE A 139 -3.70 8.22 4.85
N TYR A 140 -3.24 8.63 6.05
CA TYR A 140 -1.89 8.42 6.61
C TYR A 140 -1.35 6.96 6.58
N ASP A 141 -2.19 5.99 6.19
CA ASP A 141 -1.89 4.56 6.08
C ASP A 141 -2.62 3.97 4.87
N SER A 142 -2.25 4.43 3.68
CA SER A 142 -2.85 3.99 2.41
C SER A 142 -2.54 2.51 2.22
N GLN A 143 -3.54 1.63 2.34
CA GLN A 143 -3.38 0.18 2.10
C GLN A 143 -2.98 -0.16 0.65
N ASN A 144 -2.87 0.86 -0.21
CA ASN A 144 -2.35 0.77 -1.57
C ASN A 144 -0.81 0.88 -1.56
N PHE A 145 -0.15 0.21 -2.49
CA PHE A 145 1.32 0.22 -2.57
C PHE A 145 1.80 -0.03 -4.00
N LEU A 146 3.08 0.21 -4.26
CA LEU A 146 3.72 -0.23 -5.50
C LEU A 146 4.45 -1.55 -5.26
N ILE A 147 4.36 -2.43 -6.24
CA ILE A 147 5.28 -3.54 -6.41
C ILE A 147 6.27 -3.12 -7.49
N GLN A 148 7.56 -3.26 -7.21
CA GLN A 148 8.65 -3.03 -8.15
C GLN A 148 9.36 -4.34 -8.46
N HIS A 149 9.74 -4.52 -9.73
CA HIS A 149 10.43 -5.72 -10.19
C HIS A 149 11.39 -5.42 -11.35
N GLY A 150 12.42 -6.26 -11.49
CA GLY A 150 13.44 -6.11 -12.53
C GLY A 150 13.00 -6.52 -13.94
N SER A 151 11.82 -7.13 -14.08
CA SER A 151 11.22 -7.49 -15.36
C SER A 151 9.72 -7.24 -15.37
N THR A 152 9.10 -7.28 -16.54
CA THR A 152 7.64 -7.31 -16.63
C THR A 152 7.08 -8.50 -15.84
N PHE A 153 5.96 -8.26 -15.17
CA PHE A 153 5.25 -9.30 -14.46
C PHE A 153 4.35 -10.09 -15.40
N VAL A 154 4.30 -11.40 -15.21
CA VAL A 154 3.25 -12.20 -15.83
C VAL A 154 1.98 -12.01 -14.99
N LYS A 155 0.88 -11.58 -15.62
CA LYS A 155 -0.40 -11.30 -14.95
C LYS A 155 -0.85 -12.40 -13.99
N SER A 156 -0.76 -13.67 -14.39
CA SER A 156 -1.15 -14.80 -13.53
C SER A 156 -0.29 -14.94 -12.27
N GLU A 157 0.97 -14.52 -12.31
CA GLU A 157 1.84 -14.52 -11.13
C GLU A 157 1.42 -13.45 -10.13
N ILE A 158 1.10 -12.24 -10.59
CA ILE A 158 0.62 -11.15 -9.72
C ILE A 158 -0.72 -11.52 -9.09
N VAL A 159 -1.66 -12.07 -9.87
CA VAL A 159 -2.95 -12.54 -9.34
C VAL A 159 -2.73 -13.57 -8.24
N ASN A 160 -1.94 -14.61 -8.51
CA ASN A 160 -1.65 -15.65 -7.52
C ASN A 160 -0.92 -15.11 -6.27
N LEU A 161 0.00 -14.18 -6.45
CA LEU A 161 0.74 -13.53 -5.38
C LEU A 161 -0.22 -12.77 -4.45
N LEU A 162 -1.03 -11.89 -5.01
CA LEU A 162 -1.93 -11.02 -4.25
C LEU A 162 -3.06 -11.81 -3.60
N GLU A 163 -3.63 -12.80 -4.27
CA GLU A 163 -4.65 -13.68 -3.70
C GLU A 163 -4.13 -14.44 -2.48
N ARG A 164 -2.91 -14.95 -2.52
CA ARG A 164 -2.28 -15.65 -1.39
C ARG A 164 -1.86 -14.71 -0.27
N ALA A 165 -1.63 -13.44 -0.58
CA ALA A 165 -1.25 -12.43 0.38
C ALA A 165 -2.45 -11.80 1.10
N LEU A 166 -3.68 -11.96 0.59
CA LEU A 166 -4.87 -11.48 1.27
C LEU A 166 -5.04 -12.15 2.64
N LEU A 167 -5.17 -11.32 3.68
CA LEU A 167 -5.26 -11.73 5.07
C LEU A 167 -6.49 -11.06 5.72
N PRO A 168 -7.53 -11.84 6.06
CA PRO A 168 -8.65 -11.34 6.86
C PRO A 168 -8.19 -11.09 8.29
N ILE A 169 -8.43 -9.88 8.78
CA ILE A 169 -8.16 -9.46 10.15
C ILE A 169 -9.41 -9.66 10.95
N LYS A 170 -9.32 -10.48 12.00
CA LYS A 170 -10.46 -10.83 12.84
C LYS A 170 -10.50 -10.02 14.12
N ASN A 171 -11.68 -9.58 14.50
CA ASN A 171 -11.92 -9.00 15.82
C ASN A 171 -11.84 -10.07 16.92
N ARG A 172 -11.94 -9.65 18.18
CA ARG A 172 -11.92 -10.55 19.36
C ARG A 172 -13.03 -11.62 19.37
N TYR A 173 -14.06 -11.45 18.55
CA TYR A 173 -15.18 -12.39 18.42
C TYR A 173 -14.99 -13.36 17.24
N GLY A 174 -13.90 -13.24 16.48
CA GLY A 174 -13.58 -14.10 15.34
C GLY A 174 -14.26 -13.68 14.03
N GLU A 175 -14.93 -12.53 14.02
CA GLU A 175 -15.54 -11.94 12.82
C GLU A 175 -14.50 -11.10 12.07
N ASN A 176 -14.60 -11.07 10.73
CA ASN A 176 -13.75 -10.22 9.92
C ASN A 176 -14.05 -8.75 10.23
N GLN A 177 -13.01 -8.02 10.63
CA GLN A 177 -13.02 -6.59 10.89
C GLN A 177 -12.45 -5.82 9.70
N ASP A 178 -11.43 -6.40 9.05
CA ASP A 178 -10.79 -5.82 7.89
C ASP A 178 -10.17 -6.94 7.02
N VAL A 179 -9.73 -6.61 5.82
CA VAL A 179 -8.94 -7.49 4.96
C VAL A 179 -7.80 -6.67 4.39
N ILE A 180 -6.58 -7.16 4.54
CA ILE A 180 -5.38 -6.49 4.05
C ILE A 180 -4.61 -7.38 3.09
N ILE A 181 -3.69 -6.80 2.33
CA ILE A 181 -2.65 -7.56 1.65
C ILE A 181 -1.42 -7.63 2.58
N SER A 182 -1.09 -8.83 3.04
CA SER A 182 0.07 -9.09 3.90
C SER A 182 1.37 -8.83 3.17
N MET A 183 2.09 -7.78 3.56
CA MET A 183 3.42 -7.47 3.03
C MET A 183 4.40 -8.61 3.25
N ALA A 184 4.32 -9.28 4.41
CA ALA A 184 5.17 -10.42 4.71
C ALA A 184 4.97 -11.57 3.71
N SER A 185 3.72 -11.81 3.32
CA SER A 185 3.39 -12.83 2.31
C SER A 185 3.87 -12.43 0.91
N VAL A 186 3.74 -11.14 0.55
CA VAL A 186 4.21 -10.62 -0.75
C VAL A 186 5.73 -10.75 -0.84
N CYS A 187 6.46 -10.27 0.18
CA CYS A 187 7.92 -10.30 0.24
C CYS A 187 8.48 -11.72 0.24
N GLN A 188 7.79 -12.72 0.82
CA GLN A 188 8.29 -14.10 0.80
C GLN A 188 8.27 -14.78 -0.57
N HIS A 189 7.43 -14.31 -1.50
CA HIS A 189 7.10 -15.08 -2.68
C HIS A 189 8.18 -15.09 -3.76
N LYS A 190 8.96 -13.99 -3.89
CA LYS A 190 9.98 -13.83 -4.93
C LYS A 190 11.10 -12.87 -4.49
N LYS A 191 12.36 -13.25 -4.75
CA LYS A 191 13.58 -12.51 -4.35
C LYS A 191 13.82 -11.22 -5.15
N ASP A 192 13.13 -11.05 -6.27
CA ASP A 192 13.26 -9.93 -7.19
C ASP A 192 12.12 -8.91 -7.05
N ILE A 193 11.21 -9.14 -6.10
CA ILE A 193 10.13 -8.21 -5.78
C ILE A 193 10.58 -7.26 -4.67
N MET A 194 10.39 -5.97 -4.93
CA MET A 194 10.47 -4.92 -3.93
C MET A 194 9.08 -4.32 -3.70
N VAL A 195 8.72 -4.07 -2.44
CA VAL A 195 7.45 -3.42 -2.10
C VAL A 195 7.73 -1.99 -1.68
N LEU A 196 7.10 -1.02 -2.34
CA LEU A 196 7.15 0.39 -1.96
C LEU A 196 5.83 0.77 -1.34
N TYR A 197 5.87 0.97 -0.04
CA TYR A 197 4.70 1.36 0.74
C TYR A 197 4.77 2.84 1.10
N PRO A 198 3.72 3.64 0.85
CA PRO A 198 3.65 5.03 1.27
C PRO A 198 3.47 5.11 2.79
N TYR A 199 4.40 5.76 3.49
CA TYR A 199 4.32 5.97 4.93
C TYR A 199 4.22 7.45 5.24
N GLY A 200 3.28 7.82 6.11
CA GLY A 200 2.97 9.21 6.41
C GLY A 200 1.77 9.72 5.61
N GLY A 201 1.56 11.03 5.61
CA GLY A 201 0.40 11.68 4.99
C GLY A 201 0.79 12.90 4.17
N THR A 202 -0.19 13.75 3.85
CA THR A 202 -0.04 14.93 2.99
C THR A 202 1.00 15.96 3.47
N ASP A 203 1.31 15.94 4.77
CA ASP A 203 2.16 16.95 5.42
C ASP A 203 3.60 16.46 5.63
N PHE A 204 3.79 15.14 5.67
CA PHE A 204 5.07 14.43 5.85
C PHE A 204 4.92 13.02 5.27
N GLY A 205 5.64 12.71 4.21
CA GLY A 205 5.58 11.42 3.52
C GLY A 205 6.96 10.81 3.33
N SER A 206 7.03 9.49 3.25
CA SER A 206 8.20 8.76 2.81
C SER A 206 7.74 7.47 2.16
N PHE A 207 8.53 6.89 1.26
CA PHE A 207 8.33 5.48 0.92
C PHE A 207 9.26 4.61 1.74
N MET A 208 8.71 3.54 2.29
CA MET A 208 9.50 2.42 2.77
C MET A 208 9.61 1.41 1.63
N LEU A 209 10.83 1.22 1.15
CA LEU A 209 11.20 0.21 0.18
C LEU A 209 11.67 -1.03 0.93
N PHE A 210 10.91 -2.11 0.82
CA PHE A 210 11.24 -3.41 1.39
C PHE A 210 11.92 -4.27 0.32
N VAL A 211 13.17 -4.65 0.58
CA VAL A 211 14.04 -5.43 -0.33
C VAL A 211 14.34 -6.78 0.33
N VAL A 212 13.98 -7.86 -0.37
CA VAL A 212 14.02 -9.25 0.13
C VAL A 212 15.29 -9.98 -0.27
#